data_AF-A0A1B6K6F9-F1
#
_entry.id   AF-A0A1B6K6F9-F1
#
_cell.length_a   1.000
_cell.length_b   1.000
_cell.length_c   1.000
_cell.angle_alpha   90.00
_cell.angle_beta   90.00
_cell.angle_gamma   90.00
#
_symmetry.space_group_name_H-M   'P 1'
#
loop_
_entity.id
_entity.type
_entity.pdbx_description
1 polymer ?
#
loop_
_entity_poly.entity_id
_entity_poly.type
_entity_poly.pdbx_seq_one_letter_code
_entity_poly.pdbx_strand_id
1 'polypeptide(L)'
;ILETHNKLRQKVALGNETKQPAAANMMKLTWNYEAENIAQRWTERCPIDHDSCRRLKDGTAVGQNIEFLTRYLKIMNRTEILDRSIHQWYKEVTYLQPTSVYGFTSLHGISDEIIGHYTAIVNSNTKQLGCSGL
;
A
#
# COMPACT_ATOMS: atom_id res chain seq x y z
N ILE A 1 -1.45 -8.58 -7.26
CA ILE A 1 -0.80 -7.77 -6.19
C ILE A 1 0.44 -7.05 -6.69
N LEU A 2 1.58 -7.74 -6.90
CA LEU A 2 2.83 -7.09 -7.30
C LEU A 2 2.71 -6.34 -8.62
N GLU A 3 2.06 -6.95 -9.61
CA GLU A 3 1.81 -6.33 -10.91
C GLU A 3 0.94 -5.06 -10.77
N THR A 4 -0.19 -5.15 -10.06
CA THR A 4 -1.07 -3.99 -9.79
C THR A 4 -0.30 -2.85 -9.12
N HIS A 5 0.49 -3.12 -8.07
CA HIS A 5 1.31 -2.10 -7.41
C HIS A 5 2.30 -1.46 -8.39
N ASN A 6 2.98 -2.27 -9.21
CA ASN A 6 3.95 -1.77 -10.18
C ASN A 6 3.30 -0.94 -11.30
N LYS A 7 2.11 -1.31 -11.79
CA LYS A 7 1.36 -0.51 -12.77
C LYS A 7 0.95 0.85 -12.20
N LEU A 8 0.45 0.87 -10.97
CA LEU A 8 0.05 2.09 -10.28
C LEU A 8 1.26 3.01 -9.99
N ARG A 9 2.38 2.44 -9.50
CA ARG A 9 3.63 3.18 -9.30
C ARG A 9 4.18 3.73 -10.61
N GLN A 10 4.09 2.97 -11.70
CA GLN A 10 4.50 3.44 -13.03
C GLN A 10 3.63 4.61 -13.51
N LYS A 11 2.31 4.56 -13.30
CA LYS A 11 1.39 5.66 -13.64
C LYS A 11 1.84 6.97 -12.97
N VAL A 12 2.15 6.93 -11.68
CA VAL A 12 2.66 8.09 -10.92
C VAL A 12 4.05 8.50 -11.43
N ALA A 13 4.95 7.54 -11.63
CA ALA A 13 6.31 7.81 -12.08
C ALA A 13 6.36 8.56 -13.42
N LEU A 14 5.45 8.22 -14.35
CA LEU A 14 5.32 8.86 -15.65
C LEU A 14 4.62 10.24 -15.60
N GLY A 15 4.15 10.69 -14.43
CA GLY A 15 3.38 11.92 -14.31
C GLY A 15 1.95 11.82 -14.85
N ASN A 16 1.43 10.59 -15.03
CA ASN A 16 0.09 10.33 -15.55
C ASN A 16 -0.99 10.27 -14.45
N GLU A 17 -0.64 10.60 -13.21
CA GLU A 17 -1.59 10.72 -12.11
C GLU A 17 -1.90 12.18 -11.81
N THR A 18 -3.18 12.52 -11.71
CA THR A 18 -3.60 13.89 -11.49
C THR A 18 -3.15 14.37 -10.12
N LYS A 19 -2.64 15.61 -10.04
CA LYS A 19 -2.07 16.23 -8.82
C LYS A 19 -0.82 15.53 -8.26
N GLN A 20 -0.19 14.65 -9.03
CA GLN A 20 1.10 14.05 -8.68
C GLN A 20 2.18 14.48 -9.69
N PRO A 21 3.36 14.93 -9.23
CA PRO A 21 4.48 15.12 -10.12
C PRO A 21 5.01 13.75 -10.59
N ALA A 22 5.70 13.76 -11.74
CA ALA A 22 6.50 12.62 -12.15
C ALA A 22 7.58 12.29 -11.10
N ALA A 23 7.91 11.02 -10.94
CA ALA A 23 8.87 10.57 -9.92
C ALA A 23 10.11 9.96 -10.58
N ALA A 24 11.27 10.61 -10.37
CA ALA A 24 12.53 10.22 -11.00
C ALA A 24 13.15 8.94 -10.41
N ASN A 25 12.83 8.57 -9.16
CA ASN A 25 13.44 7.46 -8.44
C ASN A 25 12.44 6.36 -8.00
N MET A 26 11.28 6.28 -8.67
CA MET A 26 10.27 5.28 -8.40
C MET A 26 10.66 3.92 -9.01
N MET A 27 11.19 3.03 -8.16
CA MET A 27 11.65 1.71 -8.62
C MET A 27 10.50 0.69 -8.71
N LYS A 28 10.61 -0.24 -9.65
CA LYS A 28 9.78 -1.44 -9.72
C LYS A 28 10.00 -2.30 -8.47
N LEU A 29 8.91 -2.67 -7.81
CA LEU A 29 8.93 -3.55 -6.64
C LEU A 29 9.21 -5.00 -7.04
N THR A 30 9.90 -5.72 -6.16
CA THR A 30 10.02 -7.17 -6.20
C THR A 30 9.25 -7.82 -5.05
N TRP A 31 8.91 -9.11 -5.20
CA TRP A 31 8.25 -9.84 -4.13
C TRP A 31 9.26 -10.22 -3.03
N ASN A 32 8.84 -10.10 -1.76
CA ASN A 32 9.62 -10.54 -0.61
C ASN A 32 8.79 -11.55 0.20
N TYR A 33 9.24 -12.81 0.18
CA TYR A 33 8.59 -13.93 0.87
C TYR A 33 8.67 -13.82 2.40
N GLU A 34 9.67 -13.14 2.95
CA GLU A 34 9.72 -12.88 4.39
C GLU A 34 8.63 -11.89 4.81
N ALA A 35 8.45 -10.81 4.05
CA ALA A 35 7.36 -9.86 4.27
C ALA A 35 5.98 -10.52 4.11
N GLU A 36 5.83 -11.43 3.14
CA GLU A 36 4.61 -12.24 2.99
C GLU A 36 4.36 -13.13 4.23
N ASN A 37 5.38 -13.84 4.71
CA ASN A 37 5.24 -14.69 5.90
C ASN A 37 4.89 -13.88 7.16
N ILE A 38 5.46 -12.68 7.32
CA ILE A 38 5.10 -11.75 8.39
C ILE A 38 3.64 -11.32 8.26
N ALA A 39 3.19 -10.98 7.04
CA ALA A 39 1.80 -10.62 6.77
C ALA A 39 0.85 -11.80 7.05
N GLN A 40 1.19 -13.02 6.61
CA GLN A 40 0.43 -14.25 6.88
C GLN A 40 0.24 -14.45 8.38
N ARG A 41 1.35 -14.46 9.14
CA ARG A 41 1.33 -14.59 10.61
C ARG A 41 0.43 -13.56 11.27
N TRP A 42 0.41 -12.32 10.76
CA TRP A 42 -0.46 -11.28 11.29
C TRP A 42 -1.93 -11.57 10.97
N THR A 43 -2.24 -11.87 9.71
CA THR A 43 -3.61 -12.11 9.25
C THR A 43 -4.27 -13.32 9.92
N GLU A 44 -3.49 -14.36 10.27
CA GLU A 44 -3.97 -15.54 11.00
C GLU A 44 -4.54 -15.22 12.39
N ARG A 45 -4.21 -14.06 12.95
CA ARG A 45 -4.74 -13.61 14.25
C ARG A 45 -6.04 -12.82 14.14
N CYS A 46 -6.57 -12.62 12.93
CA CYS A 46 -7.72 -11.74 12.67
C CYS A 46 -7.57 -10.36 13.35
N PRO A 47 -6.47 -9.63 13.08
CA PRO A 47 -6.17 -8.39 13.78
C PRO A 47 -7.18 -7.30 13.44
N ILE A 48 -7.28 -6.25 14.24
CA ILE A 48 -8.05 -5.03 13.92
C ILE A 48 -7.15 -3.79 13.79
N ASP A 49 -5.85 -3.99 13.98
CA ASP A 49 -4.82 -2.97 14.10
C ASP A 49 -3.53 -3.39 13.36
N HIS A 50 -2.56 -2.49 13.35
CA HIS A 50 -1.27 -2.71 12.68
C HIS A 50 -0.31 -3.58 13.51
N ASP A 51 0.46 -4.44 12.85
CA ASP A 51 1.43 -5.33 13.50
C ASP A 51 2.61 -4.53 14.07
N SER A 52 2.70 -4.40 15.40
CA SER A 52 3.83 -3.71 16.05
C SER A 52 5.18 -4.43 15.87
N CYS A 53 5.18 -5.73 15.50
CA CYS A 53 6.35 -6.59 15.42
C CYS A 53 6.56 -7.14 13.99
N ARG A 54 6.83 -6.24 13.04
CA ARG A 54 6.92 -6.55 11.60
C ARG A 54 8.27 -6.26 10.93
N ARG A 55 9.35 -6.17 11.71
CA ARG A 55 10.70 -6.01 11.13
C ARG A 55 11.14 -7.30 10.44
N LEU A 56 11.89 -7.16 9.35
CA LEU A 56 12.59 -8.29 8.75
C LEU A 56 13.70 -8.78 9.69
N LYS A 57 14.21 -10.00 9.46
CA LYS A 57 15.30 -10.64 10.23
C LYS A 57 16.58 -9.81 10.25
N ASP A 58 16.85 -9.06 9.18
CA ASP A 58 18.00 -8.16 9.09
C ASP A 58 17.79 -6.83 9.84
N GLY A 59 16.64 -6.66 10.50
CA GLY A 59 16.28 -5.46 11.25
C GLY A 59 15.57 -4.40 10.42
N THR A 60 15.40 -4.58 9.11
CA THR A 60 14.73 -3.62 8.23
C THR A 60 13.30 -3.34 8.69
N ALA A 61 12.95 -2.05 8.80
CA ALA A 61 11.60 -1.62 9.12
C ALA A 61 10.68 -1.77 7.90
N VAL A 62 9.44 -2.23 8.14
CA VAL A 62 8.46 -2.49 7.07
C VAL A 62 7.19 -1.68 7.32
N GLY A 63 6.64 -1.09 6.26
CA GLY A 63 5.30 -0.47 6.27
C GLY A 63 4.19 -1.53 6.26
N GLN A 64 2.93 -1.10 6.40
CA GLN A 64 1.81 -2.04 6.36
C GLN A 64 0.52 -1.33 5.92
N ASN A 65 -0.14 -1.89 4.91
CA ASN A 65 -1.55 -1.61 4.61
C ASN A 65 -2.38 -2.81 5.06
N ILE A 66 -3.59 -2.56 5.57
CA ILE A 66 -4.53 -3.59 6.01
C ILE A 66 -5.88 -3.31 5.36
N GLU A 67 -6.58 -4.36 4.97
CA GLU A 67 -7.97 -4.29 4.50
C GLU A 67 -8.84 -5.23 5.35
N PHE A 68 -10.01 -4.75 5.76
CA PHE A 68 -11.02 -5.57 6.42
C PHE A 68 -12.13 -5.94 5.45
N LEU A 69 -12.29 -7.24 5.20
CA LEU A 69 -13.34 -7.74 4.32
C LEU A 69 -14.63 -7.98 5.10
N THR A 70 -15.69 -7.23 4.78
CA THR A 70 -17.03 -7.50 5.30
C THR A 70 -17.67 -8.72 4.62
N ARG A 71 -18.68 -9.32 5.25
CA ARG A 71 -19.33 -10.56 4.80
C ARG A 71 -19.88 -10.51 3.37
N TYR A 72 -20.29 -9.33 2.88
CA TYR A 72 -20.78 -9.12 1.52
C TYR A 72 -19.69 -9.29 0.44
N LEU A 73 -18.42 -9.16 0.82
CA LEU A 73 -17.28 -9.26 -0.10
C LEU A 73 -16.85 -10.70 -0.35
N LYS A 74 -17.34 -11.67 0.44
CA LYS A 74 -17.01 -13.11 0.32
C LYS A 74 -17.61 -13.79 -0.91
N ILE A 75 -18.42 -13.09 -1.70
CA ILE A 75 -19.03 -13.60 -2.94
C ILE A 75 -18.08 -13.42 -4.14
N MET A 76 -17.07 -12.55 -4.04
CA MET A 76 -16.04 -12.37 -5.07
C MET A 76 -14.90 -13.37 -4.89
N ASN A 77 -14.21 -13.69 -5.99
CA ASN A 77 -12.99 -14.47 -5.90
C ASN A 77 -11.86 -13.65 -5.24
N ARG A 78 -10.89 -14.35 -4.64
CA ARG A 78 -9.78 -13.72 -3.89
C ARG A 78 -9.00 -12.69 -4.72
N THR A 79 -8.79 -12.94 -6.01
CA THR A 79 -8.04 -12.05 -6.90
C THR A 79 -8.76 -10.72 -7.09
N GLU A 80 -10.07 -10.74 -7.31
CA GLU A 80 -10.91 -9.54 -7.47
C GLU A 80 -10.94 -8.71 -6.18
N ILE A 81 -11.07 -9.37 -5.04
CA ILE A 81 -11.00 -8.71 -3.73
C ILE A 81 -9.67 -7.97 -3.58
N LEU A 82 -8.55 -8.65 -3.82
CA LEU A 82 -7.21 -8.09 -3.68
C LEU A 82 -6.99 -6.92 -4.63
N ASP A 83 -7.40 -7.05 -5.89
CA ASP A 83 -7.24 -5.96 -6.87
C ASP A 83 -8.06 -4.75 -6.46
N ARG A 84 -9.31 -4.95 -6.02
CA ARG A 84 -10.16 -3.85 -5.55
C ARG A 84 -9.58 -3.18 -4.31
N SER A 85 -9.07 -3.92 -3.33
CA SER A 85 -8.45 -3.34 -2.12
C SER A 85 -7.27 -2.43 -2.48
N ILE A 86 -6.39 -2.88 -3.38
CA ILE A 86 -5.26 -2.08 -3.85
C ILE A 86 -5.74 -0.79 -4.53
N HIS A 87 -6.79 -0.88 -5.35
CA HIS A 87 -7.37 0.31 -5.99
C HIS A 87 -8.08 1.24 -5.00
N GLN A 88 -8.67 0.74 -3.91
CA GLN A 88 -9.25 1.59 -2.86
C GLN A 88 -8.16 2.33 -2.10
N TRP A 89 -7.09 1.65 -1.68
CA TRP A 89 -5.91 2.30 -1.12
C TRP A 89 -5.34 3.36 -2.05
N TYR A 90 -5.26 3.06 -3.35
CA TYR A 90 -4.71 4.00 -4.33
C TYR A 90 -5.59 5.24 -4.54
N LYS A 91 -6.92 5.11 -4.43
CA LYS A 91 -7.85 6.24 -4.60
C LYS A 91 -7.68 7.36 -3.58
N GLU A 92 -7.04 7.10 -2.44
CA GLU A 92 -6.73 8.15 -1.46
C GLU A 92 -5.90 9.31 -2.06
N VAL A 93 -5.27 9.12 -3.23
CA VAL A 93 -4.66 10.21 -4.02
C VAL A 93 -5.61 11.40 -4.23
N THR A 94 -6.93 11.19 -4.26
CA THR A 94 -7.93 12.27 -4.40
C THR A 94 -7.89 13.25 -3.24
N TYR A 95 -7.46 12.79 -2.07
CA TYR A 95 -7.37 13.57 -0.84
C TYR A 95 -5.95 14.07 -0.56
N LEU A 96 -4.96 13.72 -1.40
CA LEU A 96 -3.60 14.17 -1.17
C LEU A 96 -3.49 15.70 -1.38
N GLN A 97 -2.92 16.38 -0.39
CA GLN A 97 -2.44 17.76 -0.59
C GLN A 97 -1.26 17.71 -1.57
N PRO A 98 -1.25 18.47 -2.68
CA PRO A 98 -0.17 18.43 -3.67
C PRO A 98 1.23 18.67 -3.09
N THR A 99 1.31 19.44 -1.99
CA THR A 99 2.55 19.73 -1.28
C THR A 99 3.13 18.54 -0.52
N SER A 100 2.31 17.53 -0.17
CA SER A 100 2.74 16.33 0.57
C SER A 100 3.78 15.50 -0.18
N VAL A 101 3.87 15.68 -1.50
CA VAL A 101 4.84 14.95 -2.34
C VAL A 101 6.27 15.43 -2.09
N TYR A 102 6.45 16.69 -1.69
CA TYR A 102 7.78 17.28 -1.40
C TYR A 102 8.24 17.00 0.03
N GLY A 103 7.33 16.57 0.90
CA GLY A 103 7.62 16.23 2.29
C GLY A 103 6.41 15.57 2.92
N PHE A 104 6.58 14.33 3.35
CA PHE A 104 5.52 13.60 4.03
C PHE A 104 5.36 14.13 5.46
N THR A 105 4.23 14.78 5.75
CA THR A 105 3.97 15.42 7.06
C THR A 105 2.89 14.73 7.88
N SER A 106 1.96 14.02 7.23
CA SER A 106 0.78 13.45 7.88
C SER A 106 0.23 12.25 7.11
N LEU A 107 -0.44 11.35 7.83
CA LEU A 107 -1.27 10.28 7.25
C LEU A 107 -2.68 10.77 6.85
N HIS A 108 -2.98 12.06 7.08
CA HIS A 108 -4.24 12.71 6.75
C HIS A 108 -4.02 13.88 5.78
N GLY A 109 -4.90 13.98 4.78
CA GLY A 109 -4.83 14.94 3.67
C GLY A 109 -5.88 16.03 3.75
N ILE A 110 -6.45 16.36 2.60
CA ILE A 110 -7.55 17.33 2.45
C ILE A 110 -8.74 16.85 3.29
N SER A 111 -9.35 17.76 4.06
CA SER A 111 -10.51 17.46 4.92
C SER A 111 -10.29 16.35 5.94
N ASP A 112 -9.03 16.14 6.38
CA ASP A 112 -8.66 15.10 7.35
C ASP A 112 -8.89 13.66 6.84
N GLU A 113 -8.99 13.47 5.53
CA GLU A 113 -9.15 12.15 4.92
C GLU A 113 -7.85 11.34 4.95
N ILE A 114 -7.97 10.01 5.08
CA ILE A 114 -6.83 9.10 5.14
C ILE A 114 -6.09 9.07 3.80
N ILE A 115 -4.75 9.18 3.85
CA ILE A 115 -3.83 9.08 2.70
C ILE A 115 -2.67 8.11 2.92
N GLY A 116 -2.66 7.43 4.06
CA GLY A 116 -1.58 6.54 4.48
C GLY A 116 -1.39 5.33 3.57
N HIS A 117 -2.48 4.77 3.02
CA HIS A 117 -2.37 3.59 2.18
C HIS A 117 -1.84 3.95 0.79
N TYR A 118 -2.32 5.05 0.20
CA TYR A 118 -1.80 5.55 -1.08
C TYR A 118 -0.31 5.89 -0.96
N THR A 119 0.06 6.67 0.06
CA THR A 119 1.45 7.09 0.27
C THR A 119 2.38 5.91 0.51
N ALA A 120 1.91 4.82 1.13
CA ALA A 120 2.67 3.57 1.23
C ALA A 120 2.88 2.88 -0.15
N ILE A 121 1.86 2.85 -1.02
CA ILE A 121 1.98 2.27 -2.38
C ILE A 121 3.01 3.02 -3.22
N VAL A 122 3.00 4.36 -3.15
CA VAL A 122 3.84 5.23 -3.99
C VAL A 122 5.12 5.70 -3.32
N ASN A 123 5.49 5.14 -2.17
CA ASN A 123 6.75 5.49 -1.52
C ASN A 123 7.95 5.00 -2.36
N SER A 124 8.80 5.93 -2.82
CA SER A 124 9.97 5.62 -3.64
C SER A 124 11.07 4.86 -2.88
N ASN A 125 11.08 4.94 -1.54
CA ASN A 125 12.00 4.18 -0.69
C ASN A 125 11.59 2.70 -0.55
N THR A 126 10.33 2.36 -0.79
CA THR A 126 9.87 0.97 -0.80
C THR A 126 10.40 0.25 -2.04
N LYS A 127 11.11 -0.86 -1.85
CA LYS A 127 11.69 -1.69 -2.93
C LYS A 127 11.06 -3.07 -3.05
N GLN A 128 10.40 -3.54 -2.00
CA GLN A 128 9.90 -4.90 -1.88
C GLN A 128 8.48 -4.91 -1.32
N LEU A 129 7.72 -5.94 -1.66
CA LEU A 129 6.35 -6.14 -1.21
C LEU A 129 6.12 -7.61 -0.88
N GLY A 130 5.42 -7.87 0.21
CA GLY A 130 4.81 -9.16 0.53
C GLY A 130 3.42 -8.92 1.09
N CYS A 131 2.47 -9.80 0.81
CA CYS A 131 1.09 -9.67 1.25
C CYS A 131 0.50 -11.04 1.49
N SER A 132 -0.34 -11.14 2.51
CA SER A 132 -1.22 -12.29 2.68
C SER A 132 -2.59 -11.89 3.20
N GLY A 133 -3.49 -12.85 3.27
CA GLY A 133 -4.85 -12.76 3.79
C GLY A 133 -5.41 -14.16 4.03
N LEU A 134 -6.36 -14.24 4.97
CA LEU A 134 -7.13 -15.43 5.34
C LEU A 134 -7.99 -15.96 4.17
#